data_AF-A0A970VPU4-F1
#
_entry.id   AF-A0A970VPU4-F1
#
_cell.length_a   1.000
_cell.length_b   1.000
_cell.length_c   1.000
_cell.angle_alpha   90.00
_cell.angle_beta   90.00
_cell.angle_gamma   90.00
#
_symmetry.space_group_name_H-M   'P 1'
#
loop_
_entity.id
_entity.type
_entity.pdbx_description
1 polymer ?
#
loop_
_entity_poly.entity_id
_entity_poly.type
_entity_poly.pdbx_seq_one_letter_code
_entity_poly.pdbx_strand_id
1 'polypeptide(L)'
;MTATVKEDSFDWSMLGDEEIAKAACAGNCEATEFLINKYKNFVRAKARSYFLIGADREDIIQEGMIGLYKSIRDFREDKLSSFKAFAELCVTRQIITAIKTATRQKHIPLNSYISLNKPIFDEDSDRTLMDVISGAKVTDPEELMISREEYGDIEKKMGEILSSLERKVLMLYLEGKSYQEIAAELQRHVKSIDNALQRVKRKLERYLEVRDV
;
A
#
# COMPACT_ATOMS: atom_id res chain seq x y z
N MET A 1 -42.44 40.35 26.49
CA MET A 1 -43.34 39.22 26.21
C MET A 1 -43.17 38.83 24.74
N THR A 2 -42.07 38.18 24.42
CA THR A 2 -41.79 37.65 23.07
C THR A 2 -42.28 36.22 23.05
N ALA A 3 -43.46 36.02 22.47
CA ALA A 3 -44.01 34.70 22.22
C ALA A 3 -43.07 33.96 21.27
N THR A 4 -42.34 32.97 21.79
CA THR A 4 -41.68 31.95 20.98
C THR A 4 -42.78 31.09 20.39
N VAL A 5 -43.05 31.29 19.09
CA VAL A 5 -43.81 30.35 18.28
C VAL A 5 -43.09 29.01 18.38
N LYS A 6 -43.72 28.02 19.02
CA LYS A 6 -43.31 26.62 18.90
C LYS A 6 -43.58 26.23 17.45
N GLU A 7 -42.55 26.16 16.63
CA GLU A 7 -42.63 25.47 15.34
C GLU A 7 -43.00 24.01 15.60
N ASP A 8 -43.98 23.53 14.85
CA ASP A 8 -44.41 22.14 14.86
C ASP A 8 -43.19 21.24 14.57
N SER A 9 -42.69 20.56 15.61
CA SER A 9 -41.63 19.56 15.51
C SER A 9 -42.11 18.44 14.60
N PHE A 10 -41.66 18.45 13.36
CA PHE A 10 -41.95 17.39 12.40
C PHE A 10 -41.39 16.05 12.90
N ASP A 11 -42.25 15.03 13.02
CA ASP A 11 -41.84 13.73 13.54
C ASP A 11 -41.16 12.88 12.45
N TRP A 12 -39.85 13.04 12.34
CA TRP A 12 -39.00 12.27 11.44
C TRP A 12 -39.00 10.75 11.73
N SER A 13 -39.48 10.30 12.90
CA SER A 13 -39.46 8.87 13.27
C SER A 13 -40.44 8.01 12.46
N MET A 14 -41.42 8.66 11.81
CA MET A 14 -42.46 8.01 11.00
C MET A 14 -42.02 7.75 9.55
N LEU A 15 -40.88 8.28 9.12
CA LEU A 15 -40.36 8.18 7.75
C LEU A 15 -39.28 7.10 7.61
N GLY A 16 -39.11 6.60 6.39
CA GLY A 16 -38.00 5.71 6.03
C GLY A 16 -36.65 6.45 6.06
N ASP A 17 -35.56 5.74 6.35
CA ASP A 17 -34.21 6.35 6.39
C ASP A 17 -33.83 6.99 5.06
N GLU A 18 -34.27 6.40 3.94
CA GLU A 18 -34.07 6.89 2.59
C GLU A 18 -34.77 8.24 2.34
N GLU A 19 -36.00 8.41 2.85
CA GLU A 19 -36.77 9.65 2.71
C GLU A 19 -36.16 10.79 3.54
N ILE A 20 -35.72 10.47 4.76
CA ILE A 20 -35.03 11.43 5.63
C ILE A 20 -33.68 11.81 5.02
N ALA A 21 -32.95 10.86 4.42
CA ALA A 21 -31.69 11.13 3.75
C ALA A 21 -31.88 12.03 2.52
N LYS A 22 -32.95 11.85 1.74
CA LYS A 22 -33.32 12.78 0.65
C LYS A 22 -33.55 14.19 1.16
N ALA A 23 -34.31 14.36 2.25
CA ALA A 23 -34.55 15.68 2.85
C ALA A 23 -33.23 16.30 3.36
N ALA A 24 -32.36 15.49 3.97
CA ALA A 24 -31.03 15.93 4.40
C ALA A 24 -30.14 16.37 3.23
N CYS A 25 -30.13 15.63 2.10
CA CYS A 25 -29.44 16.02 0.87
C CYS A 25 -29.95 17.34 0.29
N ALA A 26 -31.24 17.64 0.45
CA ALA A 26 -31.83 18.92 0.05
C ALA A 26 -31.46 20.10 0.97
N GLY A 27 -30.66 19.87 2.00
CA GLY A 27 -30.19 20.89 2.94
C GLY A 27 -31.03 21.02 4.21
N ASN A 28 -31.96 20.11 4.48
CA ASN A 28 -32.72 20.14 5.73
C ASN A 28 -31.81 19.74 6.92
N CYS A 29 -31.53 20.71 7.79
CA CYS A 29 -30.66 20.52 8.95
C CYS A 29 -31.27 19.57 9.99
N GLU A 30 -32.59 19.63 10.22
CA GLU A 30 -33.27 18.77 11.19
C GLU A 30 -33.24 17.30 10.76
N ALA A 31 -33.47 17.02 9.47
CA ALA A 31 -33.35 15.68 8.91
C ALA A 31 -31.92 15.12 9.05
N THR A 32 -30.92 15.98 8.83
CA THR A 32 -29.51 15.62 9.00
C THR A 32 -29.20 15.29 10.46
N GLU A 33 -29.62 16.15 11.39
CA GLU A 33 -29.42 15.95 12.83
C GLU A 33 -30.13 14.69 13.33
N PHE A 34 -31.35 14.44 12.85
CA PHE A 34 -32.10 13.23 13.18
C PHE A 34 -31.34 11.96 12.76
N LEU A 35 -30.86 11.89 11.51
CA LEU A 35 -30.08 10.74 11.04
C LEU A 35 -28.77 10.56 11.80
N ILE A 36 -28.05 11.66 12.06
CA ILE A 36 -26.82 11.63 12.86
C ILE A 36 -27.09 11.03 14.25
N ASN A 37 -28.13 11.48 14.92
CA ASN A 37 -28.50 10.99 16.25
C ASN A 37 -28.97 9.52 16.23
N LYS A 38 -29.78 9.15 15.23
CA LYS A 38 -30.25 7.77 15.03
C LYS A 38 -29.09 6.78 14.82
N TYR A 39 -28.09 7.17 14.04
CA TYR A 39 -26.96 6.31 13.66
C TYR A 39 -25.71 6.47 14.54
N LYS A 40 -25.71 7.37 15.53
CA LYS A 40 -24.57 7.63 16.44
C LYS A 40 -24.06 6.36 17.14
N ASN A 41 -24.97 5.54 17.66
CA ASN A 41 -24.59 4.30 18.35
C ASN A 41 -24.11 3.21 17.38
N PHE A 42 -24.60 3.23 16.14
CA PHE A 42 -24.12 2.38 15.07
C PHE A 42 -22.65 2.70 14.72
N VAL A 43 -22.32 3.99 14.56
CA VAL A 43 -20.94 4.44 14.33
C VAL A 43 -20.04 4.03 15.47
N ARG A 44 -20.46 4.27 16.72
CA ARG A 44 -19.70 3.84 17.91
C ARG A 44 -19.44 2.34 17.89
N ALA A 45 -20.45 1.53 17.55
CA ALA A 45 -20.30 0.08 17.48
C ALA A 45 -19.27 -0.36 16.44
N LYS A 46 -19.23 0.29 15.27
CA LYS A 46 -18.25 0.01 14.22
C LYS A 46 -16.85 0.50 14.62
N ALA A 47 -16.73 1.69 15.20
CA ALA A 47 -15.47 2.24 15.67
C ALA A 47 -14.78 1.35 16.73
N ARG A 48 -15.55 0.57 17.52
CA ARG A 48 -14.99 -0.29 18.58
C ARG A 48 -13.99 -1.33 18.09
N SER A 49 -14.09 -1.80 16.84
CA SER A 49 -13.18 -2.81 16.27
C SER A 49 -11.89 -2.23 15.72
N TYR A 50 -11.73 -0.90 15.74
CA TYR A 50 -10.56 -0.21 15.23
C TYR A 50 -9.75 0.41 16.38
N PHE A 51 -8.44 0.53 16.14
CA PHE A 51 -7.50 1.11 17.10
C PHE A 51 -6.44 1.90 16.33
N LEU A 52 -6.04 3.05 16.88
CA LEU A 52 -4.99 3.90 16.35
C LEU A 52 -4.01 4.19 17.48
N ILE A 53 -2.75 3.78 17.29
CA ILE A 53 -1.70 3.96 18.30
C ILE A 53 -1.45 5.46 18.50
N GLY A 54 -1.53 5.92 19.75
CA GLY A 54 -1.31 7.31 20.11
C GLY A 54 -2.52 8.24 19.89
N ALA A 55 -3.69 7.70 19.59
CA ALA A 55 -4.94 8.45 19.49
C ALA A 55 -6.00 7.89 20.43
N ASP A 56 -6.96 8.73 20.80
CA ASP A 56 -8.06 8.35 21.67
C ASP A 56 -9.14 7.60 20.89
N ARG A 57 -9.93 6.81 21.61
CA ARG A 57 -11.08 6.12 21.01
C ARG A 57 -12.13 7.10 20.46
N GLU A 58 -12.19 8.29 21.05
CA GLU A 58 -13.01 9.42 20.59
C GLU A 58 -12.61 9.84 19.16
N ASP A 59 -11.31 9.86 18.83
CA ASP A 59 -10.83 10.25 17.50
C ASP A 59 -11.35 9.30 16.40
N ILE A 60 -11.33 8.00 16.68
CA ILE A 60 -11.84 6.98 15.77
C ILE A 60 -13.35 7.13 15.59
N ILE A 61 -14.08 7.45 16.67
CA ILE A 61 -15.52 7.69 16.61
C ILE A 61 -15.79 8.93 15.76
N GLN A 62 -15.02 10.02 15.92
CA GLN A 62 -15.18 11.23 15.12
C GLN A 62 -14.94 10.99 13.64
N GLU A 63 -13.89 10.23 13.28
CA GLU A 63 -13.68 9.81 11.89
C GLU A 63 -14.86 8.98 11.36
N GLY A 64 -15.42 8.10 12.19
CA GLY A 64 -16.65 7.39 11.86
C GLY A 64 -17.85 8.33 11.64
N MET A 65 -18.01 9.36 12.48
CA MET A 65 -19.10 10.35 12.35
C MET A 65 -18.94 11.19 11.09
N ILE A 66 -17.70 11.55 10.70
CA ILE A 66 -17.40 12.19 9.41
C ILE A 66 -17.84 11.28 8.25
N GLY A 67 -17.58 9.97 8.35
CA GLY A 67 -18.03 9.00 7.37
C GLY A 67 -19.56 8.91 7.25
N LEU A 68 -20.27 8.95 8.38
CA LEU A 68 -21.73 9.00 8.43
C LEU A 68 -22.27 10.29 7.78
N TYR A 69 -21.71 11.45 8.12
CA TYR A 69 -22.11 12.72 7.53
C TYR A 69 -21.93 12.72 6.00
N LYS A 70 -20.81 12.21 5.50
CA LYS A 70 -20.58 12.03 4.06
C LYS A 70 -21.61 11.10 3.43
N SER A 71 -21.99 10.01 4.11
CA SER A 71 -23.05 9.13 3.58
C SER A 71 -24.41 9.78 3.53
N ILE A 72 -24.76 10.65 4.48
CA ILE A 72 -26.02 11.42 4.45
C ILE A 72 -26.02 12.34 3.24
N ARG A 73 -24.95 13.14 3.05
CA ARG A 73 -24.84 14.11 1.96
C ARG A 73 -24.79 13.47 0.57
N ASP A 74 -24.12 12.32 0.44
CA ASP A 74 -23.82 11.70 -0.85
C ASP A 74 -24.76 10.53 -1.20
N PHE A 75 -25.79 10.27 -0.36
CA PHE A 75 -26.75 9.18 -0.60
C PHE A 75 -27.55 9.42 -1.87
N ARG A 76 -27.72 8.35 -2.65
CA ARG A 76 -28.59 8.35 -3.83
C ARG A 76 -29.47 7.11 -3.81
N GLU A 77 -30.78 7.33 -3.84
CA GLU A 77 -31.79 6.26 -3.77
C GLU A 77 -31.92 5.48 -5.09
N ASP A 78 -31.36 5.99 -6.19
CA ASP A 78 -31.29 5.31 -7.48
C ASP A 78 -30.42 4.03 -7.44
N LYS A 79 -29.63 3.84 -6.37
CA LYS A 79 -28.81 2.65 -6.15
C LYS A 79 -29.57 1.62 -5.30
N LEU A 80 -29.48 0.34 -5.67
CA LEU A 80 -30.15 -0.81 -5.03
C LEU A 80 -29.70 -1.12 -3.58
N SER A 81 -29.10 -0.18 -2.85
CA SER A 81 -28.56 -0.39 -1.51
C SER A 81 -29.30 0.49 -0.50
N SER A 82 -29.71 -0.09 0.62
CA SER A 82 -30.34 0.66 1.71
C SER A 82 -29.38 1.71 2.27
N PHE A 83 -29.93 2.80 2.81
CA PHE A 83 -29.13 3.86 3.42
C PHE A 83 -28.16 3.31 4.47
N LYS A 84 -28.64 2.39 5.30
CA LYS A 84 -27.83 1.72 6.34
C LYS A 84 -26.61 1.01 5.78
N ALA A 85 -26.75 0.26 4.69
CA ALA A 85 -25.63 -0.46 4.08
C ALA A 85 -24.61 0.51 3.44
N PHE A 86 -25.09 1.58 2.84
CA PHE A 86 -24.23 2.64 2.31
C PHE A 86 -23.48 3.39 3.41
N ALA A 87 -24.17 3.76 4.48
CA ALA A 87 -23.58 4.40 5.65
C ALA A 87 -22.51 3.51 6.29
N GLU A 88 -22.77 2.21 6.42
CA GLU A 88 -21.78 1.24 6.92
C GLU A 88 -20.48 1.25 6.12
N LEU A 89 -20.60 1.25 4.79
CA LEU A 89 -19.45 1.28 3.89
C LEU A 89 -18.64 2.58 4.04
N CYS A 90 -19.33 3.73 4.09
CA CYS A 90 -18.66 5.04 4.22
C CYS A 90 -17.98 5.20 5.58
N VAL A 91 -18.66 4.86 6.68
CA VAL A 91 -18.11 4.90 8.04
C VAL A 91 -16.84 4.06 8.12
N THR A 92 -16.91 2.82 7.64
CA THR A 92 -15.77 1.88 7.68
C THR A 92 -14.59 2.39 6.86
N ARG A 93 -14.84 2.87 5.64
CA ARG A 93 -13.78 3.41 4.77
C ARG A 93 -13.13 4.66 5.34
N GLN A 94 -13.92 5.55 5.95
CA GLN A 94 -13.40 6.78 6.56
C GLN A 94 -12.45 6.45 7.72
N ILE A 95 -12.86 5.55 8.62
CA ILE A 95 -12.01 5.10 9.74
C ILE A 95 -10.71 4.47 9.22
N ILE A 96 -10.79 3.54 8.25
CA ILE A 96 -9.60 2.90 7.68
C ILE A 96 -8.67 3.93 7.02
N THR A 97 -9.23 4.90 6.31
CA THR A 97 -8.46 5.94 5.62
C THR A 97 -7.73 6.83 6.62
N ALA A 98 -8.40 7.21 7.71
CA ALA A 98 -7.78 7.98 8.79
C ALA A 98 -6.61 7.22 9.42
N ILE A 99 -6.81 5.94 9.77
CA ILE A 99 -5.75 5.08 10.33
C ILE A 99 -4.58 4.95 9.37
N LYS A 100 -4.83 4.64 8.09
CA LYS A 100 -3.78 4.53 7.06
C LYS A 100 -3.02 5.83 6.86
N THR A 101 -3.69 6.97 7.00
CA THR A 101 -3.08 8.30 6.83
C THR A 101 -2.19 8.64 8.03
N ALA A 102 -2.67 8.39 9.25
CA ALA A 102 -1.91 8.62 10.48
C ALA A 102 -0.71 7.68 10.62
N THR A 103 -0.86 6.42 10.20
CA THR A 103 0.22 5.42 10.19
C THR A 103 1.10 5.50 8.95
N ARG A 104 0.88 6.48 8.06
CA ARG A 104 1.61 6.60 6.80
C ARG A 104 3.06 6.98 7.08
N GLN A 105 3.95 6.01 6.96
CA GLN A 105 5.38 6.16 7.18
C GLN A 105 6.12 6.94 6.06
N LYS A 106 5.46 7.85 5.33
CA LYS A 106 6.06 8.55 4.18
C LYS A 106 7.24 9.46 4.54
N HIS A 107 7.37 9.81 5.82
CA HIS A 107 8.49 10.60 6.36
C HIS A 107 9.39 9.82 7.32
N ILE A 108 9.17 8.51 7.52
CA ILE A 108 10.02 7.74 8.44
C ILE A 108 11.48 7.72 8.02
N PRO A 109 11.84 7.49 6.75
CA PRO A 109 13.24 7.59 6.32
C PRO A 109 13.86 8.97 6.55
N LEU A 110 13.04 10.03 6.56
CA LEU A 110 13.49 11.41 6.74
C LEU A 110 13.65 11.79 8.23
N ASN A 111 12.84 11.21 9.12
CA ASN A 111 12.82 11.55 10.55
C ASN A 111 13.64 10.60 11.41
N SER A 112 14.05 9.45 10.87
CA SER A 112 14.97 8.50 11.50
C SER A 112 16.39 8.61 10.95
N TYR A 113 16.78 9.78 10.43
CA TYR A 113 18.14 9.95 9.91
C TYR A 113 19.13 9.87 11.08
N ILE A 114 20.13 9.01 10.93
CA ILE A 114 21.28 8.96 11.83
C ILE A 114 22.39 9.70 11.08
N SER A 115 22.87 10.81 11.64
CA SER A 115 24.00 11.55 11.06
C SER A 115 25.22 10.63 10.97
N LEU A 116 25.76 10.47 9.76
CA LEU A 116 26.99 9.71 9.54
C LEU A 116 28.20 10.33 10.25
N ASN A 117 28.14 11.64 10.50
CA ASN A 117 29.17 12.40 11.24
C ASN A 117 28.96 12.35 12.77
N LYS A 118 27.96 11.62 13.28
CA LYS A 118 27.77 11.50 14.73
C LYS A 118 28.87 10.60 15.32
N PRO A 119 29.56 11.02 16.39
CA PRO A 119 30.49 10.16 17.13
C PRO A 119 29.77 8.92 17.70
N ILE A 120 30.42 7.75 17.63
CA ILE A 120 29.79 6.46 18.01
C ILE A 120 29.85 6.21 19.51
N PHE A 121 30.88 6.69 20.18
CA PHE A 121 31.19 6.33 21.57
C PHE A 121 31.07 7.51 22.55
N ASP A 122 31.61 8.69 22.22
CA ASP A 122 31.57 9.89 23.06
C ASP A 122 31.64 11.19 22.22
N GLU A 123 31.22 12.35 22.72
CA GLU A 123 31.18 13.62 21.94
C GLU A 123 32.56 14.10 21.48
N ASP A 124 33.62 13.70 22.19
CA ASP A 124 35.03 14.02 21.87
C ASP A 124 35.73 12.95 20.99
N SER A 125 35.00 11.95 20.51
CA SER A 125 35.56 10.90 19.65
C SER A 125 35.61 11.34 18.18
N ASP A 126 36.81 11.37 17.60
CA ASP A 126 37.03 11.59 16.15
C ASP A 126 36.40 10.50 15.26
N ARG A 127 36.03 9.35 15.84
CA ARG A 127 35.45 8.22 15.11
C ARG A 127 33.94 8.36 14.96
N THR A 128 33.50 8.55 13.72
CA THR A 128 32.11 8.78 13.32
C THR A 128 31.48 7.50 12.76
N LEU A 129 30.14 7.48 12.64
CA LEU A 129 29.42 6.36 12.03
C LEU A 129 29.88 6.09 10.58
N MET A 130 30.36 7.11 9.86
CA MET A 130 30.97 7.00 8.54
C MET A 130 32.22 6.09 8.52
N ASP A 131 32.98 6.06 9.62
CA ASP A 131 34.23 5.28 9.72
C ASP A 131 33.97 3.79 10.02
N VAL A 132 32.74 3.43 10.40
CA VAL A 132 32.34 2.06 10.77
C VAL A 132 31.37 1.46 9.77
N ILE A 133 30.55 2.29 9.11
CA ILE A 133 29.75 1.87 7.96
C ILE A 133 30.70 1.62 6.79
N SER A 134 31.31 0.44 6.83
CA SER A 134 32.14 -0.08 5.76
C SER A 134 31.33 -0.03 4.48
N GLY A 135 31.87 0.63 3.45
CA GLY A 135 31.37 0.46 2.09
C GLY A 135 31.24 -1.03 1.79
N ALA A 136 30.13 -1.41 1.15
CA ALA A 136 29.76 -2.79 0.82
C ALA A 136 30.99 -3.69 0.59
N LYS A 137 31.16 -4.69 1.49
CA LYS A 137 32.21 -5.73 1.48
C LYS A 137 33.60 -5.22 1.08
N VAL A 138 34.52 -5.16 2.04
CA VAL A 138 35.93 -5.44 1.72
C VAL A 138 35.96 -6.88 1.22
N THR A 139 35.81 -7.10 -0.09
CA THR A 139 36.05 -8.40 -0.70
C THR A 139 37.55 -8.59 -0.70
N ASP A 140 38.01 -9.51 0.15
CA ASP A 140 39.36 -10.03 0.15
C ASP A 140 39.79 -10.36 -1.30
N PRO A 141 41.01 -10.00 -1.75
CA PRO A 141 41.55 -10.45 -3.03
C PRO A 141 41.35 -11.94 -3.33
N GLU A 142 41.34 -12.81 -2.32
CA GLU A 142 41.03 -14.24 -2.47
C GLU A 142 39.57 -14.45 -2.93
N GLU A 143 38.61 -13.81 -2.29
CA GLU A 143 37.18 -13.87 -2.64
C GLU A 143 36.92 -13.29 -4.04
N LEU A 144 37.64 -12.24 -4.43
CA LEU A 144 37.59 -11.70 -5.79
C LEU A 144 38.12 -12.69 -6.84
N MET A 145 39.13 -13.49 -6.49
CA MET A 145 39.69 -14.51 -7.37
C MET A 145 38.71 -15.69 -7.52
N ILE A 146 38.17 -16.19 -6.40
CA ILE A 146 37.19 -17.27 -6.39
C ILE A 146 35.93 -16.88 -7.18
N SER A 147 35.40 -15.68 -6.95
CA SER A 147 34.22 -15.20 -7.68
C SER A 147 34.46 -15.00 -9.19
N ARG A 148 35.69 -14.66 -9.59
CA ARG A 148 36.08 -14.59 -11.02
C ARG A 148 36.12 -15.97 -11.66
N GLU A 149 36.67 -16.97 -10.98
CA GLU A 149 36.69 -18.35 -11.45
C GLU A 149 35.27 -18.91 -11.55
N GLU A 150 34.46 -18.69 -10.52
CA GLU A 150 33.05 -19.09 -10.49
C GLU A 150 32.24 -18.46 -11.63
N TYR A 151 32.47 -17.18 -11.93
CA TYR A 151 31.82 -16.52 -13.06
C TYR A 151 32.20 -17.17 -14.41
N GLY A 152 33.48 -17.51 -14.58
CA GLY A 152 33.97 -18.19 -15.78
C GLY A 152 33.38 -19.59 -15.96
N ASP A 153 33.26 -20.35 -14.87
CA ASP A 153 32.65 -21.68 -14.88
C ASP A 153 31.16 -21.61 -15.20
N ILE A 154 30.45 -20.65 -14.62
CA ILE A 154 29.04 -20.39 -14.94
C ILE A 154 28.88 -20.01 -16.42
N GLU A 155 29.69 -19.09 -16.94
CA GLU A 155 29.61 -18.67 -18.34
C GLU A 155 29.85 -19.85 -19.30
N LYS A 156 30.87 -20.66 -19.02
CA LYS A 156 31.18 -21.87 -19.80
C LYS A 156 30.01 -22.83 -19.79
N LYS A 157 29.44 -23.12 -18.61
CA LYS A 157 28.30 -24.03 -18.50
C LYS A 157 27.06 -23.50 -19.20
N MET A 158 26.81 -22.20 -19.10
CA MET A 158 25.71 -21.54 -19.83
C MET A 158 25.88 -21.69 -21.34
N GLY A 159 27.11 -21.63 -21.85
CA GLY A 159 27.43 -21.92 -23.25
C GLY A 159 27.13 -23.35 -23.69
N GLU A 160 27.24 -24.33 -22.77
CA GLU A 160 26.96 -25.75 -23.05
C GLU A 160 25.47 -26.10 -22.97
N ILE A 161 24.74 -25.53 -22.00
CA ILE A 161 23.34 -25.92 -21.71
C ILE A 161 22.30 -25.09 -22.47
N LEU A 162 22.61 -23.82 -22.77
CA LEU A 162 21.68 -22.92 -23.43
C LEU A 162 21.83 -23.01 -24.95
N SER A 163 20.71 -23.00 -25.66
CA SER A 163 20.72 -22.82 -27.12
C SER A 163 21.16 -21.41 -27.50
N SER A 164 21.57 -21.23 -28.75
CA SER A 164 21.97 -19.93 -29.29
C SER A 164 20.90 -18.84 -29.12
N LEU A 165 19.61 -19.20 -29.23
CA LEU A 165 18.50 -18.27 -28.99
C LEU A 165 18.35 -17.96 -27.50
N GLU A 166 18.39 -18.96 -26.64
CA GLU A 166 18.27 -18.79 -25.18
C GLU A 166 19.38 -17.92 -24.60
N ARG A 167 20.62 -18.11 -25.08
CA ARG A 167 21.77 -17.27 -24.68
C ARG A 167 21.57 -15.82 -25.07
N LYS A 168 21.15 -15.55 -26.32
CA LYS A 168 20.88 -14.17 -26.80
C LYS A 168 19.74 -13.52 -26.02
N VAL A 169 18.65 -14.24 -25.79
CA VAL A 169 17.51 -13.75 -24.99
C VAL A 169 17.93 -13.43 -23.56
N LEU A 170 18.73 -14.30 -22.93
CA LEU A 170 19.20 -14.08 -21.57
C LEU A 170 20.13 -12.87 -21.47
N MET A 171 21.08 -12.70 -22.39
CA MET A 171 21.97 -11.53 -22.39
C MET A 171 21.19 -10.22 -22.47
N LEU A 172 20.25 -10.12 -23.42
CA LEU A 172 19.43 -8.92 -23.59
C LEU A 172 18.51 -8.66 -22.38
N TYR A 173 18.04 -9.71 -21.72
CA TYR A 173 17.27 -9.59 -20.47
C TYR A 173 18.13 -9.09 -19.30
N LEU A 174 19.38 -9.57 -19.18
CA LEU A 174 20.34 -9.10 -18.16
C LEU A 174 20.79 -7.65 -18.40
N GLU A 175 20.78 -7.19 -19.64
CA GLU A 175 20.94 -5.76 -20.00
C GLU A 175 19.74 -4.89 -19.60
N GLY A 176 18.66 -5.49 -19.09
CA GLY A 176 17.47 -4.78 -18.60
C GLY A 176 16.39 -4.52 -19.66
N LYS A 177 16.48 -5.12 -20.85
CA LYS A 177 15.47 -4.94 -21.91
C LYS A 177 14.17 -5.69 -21.57
N SER A 178 13.05 -5.08 -21.91
CA SER A 178 11.72 -5.67 -21.81
C SER A 178 11.49 -6.77 -22.85
N TYR A 179 10.50 -7.63 -22.63
CA TYR A 179 10.21 -8.74 -23.54
C TYR A 179 9.84 -8.26 -24.94
N GLN A 180 9.19 -7.10 -25.04
CA GLN A 180 8.81 -6.46 -26.29
C GLN A 180 10.04 -5.95 -27.06
N GLU A 181 11.00 -5.34 -26.36
CA GLU A 181 12.25 -4.86 -26.95
C GLU A 181 13.10 -6.01 -27.47
N ILE A 182 13.24 -7.07 -26.67
CA ILE A 182 13.97 -8.29 -27.07
C ILE A 182 13.29 -8.96 -28.28
N ALA A 183 11.96 -8.99 -28.31
CA ALA A 183 11.18 -9.54 -29.40
C ALA A 183 11.40 -8.76 -30.71
N ALA A 184 11.43 -7.43 -30.63
CA ALA A 184 11.71 -6.56 -31.76
C ALA A 184 13.15 -6.74 -32.28
N GLU A 185 14.13 -6.78 -31.39
CA GLU A 185 15.54 -6.91 -31.73
C GLU A 185 15.89 -8.28 -32.35
N LEU A 186 15.31 -9.36 -31.80
CA LEU A 186 15.53 -10.72 -32.33
C LEU A 186 14.58 -11.07 -33.48
N GLN A 187 13.69 -10.17 -33.89
CA GLN A 187 12.65 -10.39 -34.90
C GLN A 187 11.83 -11.65 -34.61
N ARG A 188 11.39 -11.81 -33.35
CA ARG A 188 10.60 -12.94 -32.88
C ARG A 188 9.35 -12.47 -32.16
N HIS A 189 8.35 -13.35 -32.08
CA HIS A 189 7.16 -13.07 -31.31
C HIS A 189 7.48 -13.02 -29.80
N VAL A 190 6.82 -12.14 -29.05
CA VAL A 190 7.01 -11.95 -27.59
C VAL A 190 6.89 -13.28 -26.82
N LYS A 191 5.91 -14.12 -27.18
CA LYS A 191 5.74 -15.48 -26.61
C LYS A 191 6.97 -16.38 -26.80
N SER A 192 7.73 -16.20 -27.87
CA SER A 192 8.96 -16.95 -28.10
C SER A 192 10.08 -16.54 -27.13
N ILE A 193 10.10 -15.25 -26.74
CA ILE A 193 11.07 -14.70 -25.77
C ILE A 193 10.74 -15.23 -24.37
N ASP A 194 9.47 -15.15 -23.97
CA ASP A 194 8.99 -15.71 -22.70
C ASP A 194 9.29 -17.22 -22.60
N ASN A 195 8.94 -18.00 -23.62
CA ASN A 195 9.26 -19.42 -23.67
C ASN A 195 10.77 -19.71 -23.59
N ALA A 196 11.62 -18.85 -24.15
CA ALA A 196 13.06 -18.99 -24.06
C ALA A 196 13.56 -18.71 -22.63
N LEU A 197 13.11 -17.62 -22.00
CA LEU A 197 13.45 -17.31 -20.60
C LEU A 197 12.97 -18.39 -19.62
N GLN A 198 11.79 -18.97 -19.83
CA GLN A 198 11.30 -20.08 -19.02
C GLN A 198 12.16 -21.35 -19.19
N ARG A 199 12.70 -21.62 -20.38
CA ARG A 199 13.63 -22.73 -20.60
C ARG A 199 15.00 -22.45 -19.98
N VAL A 200 15.50 -21.22 -20.11
CA VAL A 200 16.73 -20.77 -19.44
C VAL A 200 16.62 -21.00 -17.94
N LYS A 201 15.55 -20.51 -17.30
CA LYS A 201 15.32 -20.66 -15.87
C LYS A 201 15.36 -22.13 -15.44
N ARG A 202 14.59 -23.00 -16.09
CA ARG A 202 14.57 -24.45 -15.78
C ARG A 202 15.93 -25.12 -15.95
N LYS A 203 16.70 -24.75 -16.99
CA LYS A 203 18.03 -25.32 -17.24
C LYS A 203 19.04 -24.87 -16.18
N LEU A 204 18.97 -23.61 -15.77
CA LEU A 204 19.83 -23.05 -14.72
C LEU A 204 19.48 -23.63 -13.34
N GLU A 205 18.20 -23.73 -12.99
CA GLU A 205 17.74 -24.36 -11.75
C GLU A 205 18.28 -25.78 -11.63
N ARG A 206 18.11 -26.61 -12.67
CA ARG A 206 18.66 -27.98 -12.68
C ARG A 206 20.19 -28.02 -12.58
N TYR A 207 20.90 -27.05 -13.14
CA TYR A 207 22.35 -26.99 -13.04
C TYR A 207 22.80 -26.64 -11.61
N LEU A 208 22.13 -25.67 -10.98
CA LEU A 208 22.41 -25.28 -9.59
C LEU A 208 22.13 -26.44 -8.62
N GLU A 209 21.02 -27.16 -8.80
CA GLU A 209 20.71 -28.36 -8.00
C GLU A 209 21.79 -29.45 -8.07
N VAL A 210 22.47 -29.59 -9.22
CA VAL A 210 23.55 -30.58 -9.41
C VAL A 210 24.89 -30.06 -8.88
N ARG A 211 25.05 -28.73 -8.77
CA ARG A 211 26.27 -28.08 -8.30
C ARG A 211 26.32 -27.97 -6.77
N ASP A 212 25.17 -27.88 -6.11
CA ASP A 212 25.04 -27.80 -4.64
C ASP A 212 25.14 -29.17 -3.91
N VAL A 213 25.52 -30.24 -4.63
CA VAL A 213 25.80 -31.61 -4.12
C VAL A 213 27.27 -31.95 -4.32
#